data_AF-A0AA97B7G3-F1
#
_entry.id   AF-A0AA97B7G3-F1
#
_cell.length_a   1.000
_cell.length_b   1.000
_cell.length_c   1.000
_cell.angle_alpha   90.00
_cell.angle_beta   90.00
_cell.angle_gamma   90.00
#
_symmetry.space_group_name_H-M   'P 1'
#
loop_
_entity.id
_entity.type
_entity.pdbx_description
1 polymer ?
#
loop_
_entity_poly.entity_id
_entity_poly.type
_entity_poly.pdbx_seq_one_letter_code
_entity_poly.pdbx_strand_id
1 'polypeptide(L)'
;MSDASFALLPRDGLSAKDGRGWYTSEVGRGYSLPWPLPTTVRGALRAAWGHDAMAVSGEVLAPDEWERCSEEVRLRHLVALRRPLGESFSLAHRMWPFPADAVCVRDADGAEHLERLEPRPDGAATLGPDDDDAREALWHPRRNSSGKPMAAPLFWPEARMMAWLRGAIGSSSETPDALTPRTDIHRPSTWRRRRRRTRCCTLVRWWSCCASSATRGELPCWRSGRWD
;
A
#
# COMPACT_ATOMS: atom_id res chain seq x y z
N MET A 1 23.71 -10.14 6.16
CA MET A 1 22.59 -10.45 5.24
C MET A 1 21.96 -9.13 4.85
N SER A 2 21.79 -8.80 3.57
CA SER A 2 21.24 -7.49 3.19
C SER A 2 19.78 -7.61 2.74
N ASP A 3 18.88 -7.01 3.51
CA ASP A 3 17.52 -6.76 3.04
C ASP A 3 17.57 -5.83 1.83
N ALA A 4 16.73 -6.12 0.84
CA ALA A 4 16.57 -5.26 -0.32
C ALA A 4 15.24 -4.53 -0.23
N SER A 5 15.30 -3.22 -0.37
CA SER A 5 14.15 -2.33 -0.42
C SER A 5 14.02 -1.74 -1.81
N PHE A 6 12.82 -1.80 -2.37
CA PHE A 6 12.52 -1.23 -3.68
C PHE A 6 11.29 -0.34 -3.59
N ALA A 7 11.20 0.65 -4.46
CA ALA A 7 10.03 1.50 -4.61
C ALA A 7 9.34 1.16 -5.94
N LEU A 8 8.04 0.86 -5.89
CA LEU A 8 7.19 0.67 -7.06
C LEU A 8 6.61 2.01 -7.46
N LEU A 9 7.20 2.58 -8.49
CA LEU A 9 6.81 3.84 -9.13
C LEU A 9 5.95 3.52 -10.35
N PRO A 10 4.61 3.57 -10.25
CA PRO A 10 3.80 3.46 -11.45
C PRO A 10 4.09 4.69 -12.32
N ARG A 11 4.44 4.45 -13.59
CA ARG A 11 4.67 5.53 -14.57
C ARG A 11 3.40 6.35 -14.78
N ASP A 12 2.27 5.65 -14.81
CA ASP A 12 0.92 6.16 -15.08
C ASP A 12 -0.03 5.71 -13.94
N GLY A 13 -1.34 5.75 -14.16
CA GLY A 13 -2.32 5.24 -13.20
C GLY A 13 -2.14 3.75 -12.91
N LEU A 14 -2.08 3.37 -11.62
CA LEU A 14 -2.10 1.98 -11.18
C LEU A 14 -3.54 1.54 -10.89
N SER A 15 -3.93 0.38 -11.41
CA SER A 15 -5.21 -0.26 -11.08
C SER A 15 -4.97 -1.60 -10.39
N ALA A 16 -5.39 -1.71 -9.13
CA ALA A 16 -5.36 -2.93 -8.33
C ALA A 16 -6.80 -3.38 -8.09
N LYS A 17 -7.25 -4.42 -8.76
CA LYS A 17 -8.67 -4.81 -8.73
C LYS A 17 -9.11 -5.36 -7.37
N ASP A 18 -10.35 -5.04 -6.97
CA ASP A 18 -10.98 -5.49 -5.73
C ASP A 18 -11.55 -6.93 -5.76
N GLY A 19 -11.33 -7.67 -6.86
CA GLY A 19 -11.77 -9.06 -7.03
C GLY A 19 -13.18 -9.23 -7.61
N ARG A 20 -13.96 -8.17 -7.79
CA ARG A 20 -15.27 -8.26 -8.48
C ARG A 20 -15.09 -8.71 -9.94
N GLY A 21 -16.12 -9.26 -10.58
CA GLY A 21 -16.07 -9.70 -11.98
C GLY A 21 -15.70 -8.57 -12.96
N TRP A 22 -15.15 -8.91 -14.14
CA TRP A 22 -15.09 -7.97 -15.27
C TRP A 22 -16.37 -8.19 -16.07
N TYR A 23 -17.28 -7.22 -16.04
CA TYR A 23 -18.46 -7.23 -16.90
C TYR A 23 -18.26 -6.18 -17.97
N THR A 24 -18.38 -6.57 -19.24
CA THR A 24 -18.30 -5.68 -20.40
C THR A 24 -19.61 -4.94 -20.67
N SER A 25 -20.64 -5.12 -19.83
CA SER A 25 -21.90 -4.40 -19.93
C SER A 25 -21.78 -2.96 -19.41
N GLU A 26 -22.61 -2.07 -19.94
CA GLU A 26 -22.63 -0.61 -19.71
C GLU A 26 -22.73 -0.18 -18.23
N VAL A 27 -22.95 -1.11 -17.30
CA VAL A 27 -23.17 -0.88 -15.87
C VAL A 27 -22.01 -1.41 -15.00
N GLY A 28 -21.07 -2.17 -15.57
CA GLY A 28 -19.96 -2.80 -14.84
C GLY A 28 -18.79 -1.86 -14.57
N ARG A 29 -18.88 -1.01 -13.55
CA ARG A 29 -17.72 -0.22 -13.10
C ARG A 29 -16.72 -1.10 -12.35
N GLY A 30 -15.52 -1.25 -12.90
CA GLY A 30 -14.38 -1.81 -12.18
C GLY A 30 -13.84 -0.79 -11.20
N TYR A 31 -13.71 -1.18 -9.92
CA TYR A 31 -13.10 -0.34 -8.90
C TYR A 31 -11.66 -0.80 -8.64
N SER A 32 -10.75 0.17 -8.56
CA SER A 32 -9.41 -0.07 -8.04
C SER A 32 -9.42 0.10 -6.54
N LEU A 33 -8.75 -0.82 -5.85
CA LEU A 33 -8.30 -0.63 -4.50
C LEU A 33 -7.35 0.58 -4.44
N PRO A 34 -7.37 1.34 -3.34
CA PRO A 34 -6.46 2.47 -3.15
C PRO A 34 -5.00 2.05 -2.94
N TRP A 35 -4.76 0.75 -2.78
CA TRP A 35 -3.47 0.12 -2.54
C TRP A 35 -3.48 -1.32 -3.06
N PRO A 36 -2.39 -1.80 -3.69
CA PRO A 36 -2.29 -3.18 -4.12
C PRO A 36 -2.16 -4.09 -2.90
N LEU A 37 -2.78 -5.26 -2.97
CA LEU A 37 -2.63 -6.27 -1.93
C LEU A 37 -1.17 -6.76 -1.88
N PRO A 38 -0.67 -7.16 -0.70
CA PRO A 38 0.66 -7.75 -0.57
C PRO A 38 0.87 -8.96 -1.50
N THR A 39 -0.19 -9.74 -1.77
CA THR A 39 -0.17 -10.87 -2.71
C THR A 39 0.07 -10.42 -4.14
N THR A 40 -0.57 -9.33 -4.59
CA THR A 40 -0.35 -8.72 -5.91
C THR A 40 1.11 -8.29 -6.07
N VAL A 41 1.64 -7.58 -5.07
CA VAL A 41 3.02 -7.11 -5.08
C VAL A 41 4.01 -8.28 -5.07
N ARG A 42 3.78 -9.30 -4.24
CA ARG A 42 4.58 -10.54 -4.25
C ARG A 42 4.52 -11.24 -5.60
N GLY A 43 3.34 -11.32 -6.22
CA GLY A 43 3.16 -11.89 -7.55
C GLY A 43 4.02 -11.17 -8.60
N ALA A 44 3.99 -9.84 -8.62
CA ALA A 44 4.82 -9.03 -9.51
C ALA A 44 6.33 -9.25 -9.26
N LEU A 45 6.74 -9.39 -8.00
CA LEU A 45 8.13 -9.68 -7.64
C LEU A 45 8.57 -11.09 -8.09
N ARG A 46 7.69 -12.09 -7.96
CA ARG A 46 7.94 -13.46 -8.48
C ARG A 46 8.06 -13.42 -10.00
N ALA A 47 7.18 -12.69 -10.69
CA ALA A 47 7.21 -12.50 -12.13
C ALA A 47 8.54 -11.89 -12.59
N ALA A 48 8.94 -10.76 -12.00
CA ALA A 48 10.21 -10.11 -12.32
C ALA A 48 11.42 -11.03 -12.04
N TRP A 49 11.42 -11.70 -10.88
CA TRP A 49 12.46 -12.66 -10.52
C TRP A 49 12.62 -13.75 -11.59
N GLY A 50 11.51 -14.30 -12.08
CA GLY A 50 11.58 -15.43 -12.99
C GLY A 50 11.86 -15.01 -14.42
N HIS A 51 11.45 -13.80 -14.84
CA HIS A 51 11.97 -13.21 -16.08
C HIS A 51 13.49 -13.10 -16.06
N ASP A 52 14.08 -12.59 -14.98
CA ASP A 52 15.54 -12.54 -14.83
C ASP A 52 16.18 -13.94 -14.85
N ALA A 53 15.56 -14.91 -14.17
CA ALA A 53 16.07 -16.28 -14.09
C ALA A 53 16.08 -16.98 -15.47
N MET A 54 15.00 -16.83 -16.25
CA MET A 54 14.90 -17.36 -17.60
C MET A 54 15.86 -16.64 -18.56
N ALA A 55 16.04 -15.33 -18.42
CA ALA A 55 17.00 -14.58 -19.24
C ALA A 55 18.46 -15.00 -18.98
N VAL A 56 18.81 -15.33 -17.73
CA VAL A 56 20.16 -15.79 -17.37
C VAL A 56 20.42 -17.23 -17.79
N SER A 57 19.43 -18.11 -17.67
CA SER A 57 19.56 -19.53 -18.02
C SER A 57 19.38 -19.81 -19.51
N GLY A 58 18.64 -18.96 -20.22
CA GLY A 58 18.21 -19.22 -21.60
C GLY A 58 17.08 -20.24 -21.72
N GLU A 59 16.55 -20.74 -20.59
CA GLU A 59 15.53 -21.78 -20.53
C GLU A 59 14.20 -21.21 -20.04
N VAL A 60 13.10 -21.79 -20.52
CA VAL A 60 11.75 -21.46 -20.03
C VAL A 60 11.43 -22.39 -18.87
N LEU A 61 11.06 -21.82 -17.72
CA LEU A 61 10.68 -22.60 -16.54
C LEU A 61 9.30 -23.23 -16.75
N ALA A 62 9.18 -24.54 -16.49
CA ALA A 62 7.88 -25.19 -16.43
C ALA A 62 7.05 -24.67 -15.21
N PRO A 63 5.71 -24.78 -15.21
CA PRO A 63 4.88 -24.26 -14.12
C PRO A 63 5.28 -24.73 -12.72
N ASP A 64 5.56 -26.02 -12.55
CA ASP A 64 5.96 -26.59 -11.25
C ASP A 64 7.34 -26.11 -10.81
N GLU A 65 8.25 -25.92 -11.77
CA GLU A 65 9.59 -25.38 -11.51
C GLU A 65 9.53 -23.91 -11.13
N TRP A 66 8.67 -23.14 -11.79
CA TRP A 66 8.37 -21.77 -11.43
C TRP A 66 7.88 -21.67 -9.99
N GLU A 67 6.87 -22.46 -9.63
CA GLU A 67 6.26 -22.41 -8.29
C GLU A 67 7.31 -22.69 -7.23
N ARG A 68 8.05 -23.79 -7.39
CA ARG A 68 9.13 -24.20 -6.48
C ARG A 68 10.25 -23.17 -6.38
N CYS A 69 10.76 -22.67 -7.50
CA CYS A 69 11.93 -21.79 -7.50
C CYS A 69 11.60 -20.37 -7.03
N SER A 70 10.39 -19.87 -7.31
CA SER A 70 9.95 -18.54 -6.89
C SER A 70 9.32 -18.53 -5.49
N GLU A 71 9.16 -19.70 -4.85
CA GLU A 71 8.62 -19.81 -3.48
C GLU A 71 9.45 -19.00 -2.46
N GLU A 72 10.77 -19.00 -2.65
CA GLU A 72 11.73 -18.26 -1.82
C GLU A 72 11.55 -16.73 -1.92
N VAL A 73 10.83 -16.21 -2.92
CA VAL A 73 10.51 -14.78 -3.02
C VAL A 73 9.43 -14.44 -1.99
N ARG A 74 9.88 -13.87 -0.87
CA ARG A 74 9.03 -13.39 0.22
C ARG A 74 8.91 -11.87 0.20
N LEU A 75 7.71 -11.36 0.45
CA LEU A 75 7.45 -9.96 0.74
C LEU A 75 7.26 -9.83 2.26
N ARG A 76 8.13 -9.06 2.94
CA ARG A 76 8.06 -8.88 4.39
C ARG A 76 7.19 -7.70 4.79
N HIS A 77 7.43 -6.55 4.17
CA HIS A 77 6.74 -5.31 4.46
C HIS A 77 6.34 -4.65 3.15
N LEU A 78 5.19 -3.99 3.20
CA LEU A 78 4.67 -3.13 2.15
C LEU A 78 4.18 -1.85 2.83
N VAL A 79 4.72 -0.71 2.42
CA VAL A 79 4.28 0.59 2.91
C VAL A 79 3.95 1.50 1.74
N ALA A 80 2.88 2.27 1.86
CA ALA A 80 2.53 3.31 0.91
C ALA A 80 3.35 4.56 1.22
N LEU A 81 3.86 5.21 0.18
CA LEU A 81 4.55 6.48 0.26
C LEU A 81 3.82 7.50 -0.60
N ARG A 82 3.59 8.70 -0.08
CA ARG A 82 3.02 9.83 -0.80
C ARG A 82 3.92 11.04 -0.64
N ARG A 83 4.27 11.68 -1.75
CA ARG A 83 5.06 12.92 -1.76
C ARG A 83 4.51 13.95 -2.74
N PRO A 84 4.87 15.23 -2.59
CA PRO A 84 4.75 16.21 -3.66
C PRO A 84 5.58 15.82 -4.89
N LEU A 85 5.09 16.17 -6.08
CA LEU A 85 5.83 15.92 -7.32
C LEU A 85 7.15 16.70 -7.31
N GLY A 86 8.25 16.03 -7.66
CA GLY A 86 9.59 16.63 -7.76
C GLY A 86 10.46 16.54 -6.51
N GLU A 87 9.89 16.24 -5.34
CA GLU A 87 10.66 16.07 -4.10
C GLU A 87 11.29 14.68 -4.02
N SER A 88 12.38 14.46 -3.26
CA SER A 88 12.92 13.10 -3.03
C SER A 88 12.10 12.32 -1.99
N PHE A 89 12.03 10.99 -2.08
CA PHE A 89 11.34 10.20 -1.04
C PHE A 89 12.10 10.22 0.29
N SER A 90 11.35 10.39 1.38
CA SER A 90 11.84 10.33 2.74
C SER A 90 10.87 9.51 3.61
N LEU A 91 11.25 9.27 4.87
CA LEU A 91 10.38 8.59 5.84
C LEU A 91 9.09 9.37 6.12
N ALA A 92 9.15 10.71 6.04
CA ALA A 92 7.99 11.57 6.25
C ALA A 92 6.85 11.33 5.23
N HIS A 93 7.16 10.70 4.10
CA HIS A 93 6.19 10.37 3.07
C HIS A 93 5.42 9.08 3.34
N ARG A 94 5.69 8.37 4.45
CA ARG A 94 4.96 7.14 4.79
C ARG A 94 3.50 7.43 5.10
N MET A 95 2.65 6.67 4.43
CA MET A 95 1.20 6.70 4.59
C MET A 95 0.71 5.39 5.19
N TRP A 96 -0.23 5.50 6.10
CA TRP A 96 -0.88 4.39 6.77
C TRP A 96 -2.39 4.44 6.50
N PRO A 97 -3.08 3.30 6.35
CA PRO A 97 -4.53 3.29 6.25
C PRO A 97 -5.16 4.03 7.43
N PHE A 98 -6.25 4.75 7.18
CA PHE A 98 -7.02 5.34 8.26
C PHE A 98 -7.46 4.25 9.25
N PRO A 99 -7.23 4.42 10.58
CA PRO A 99 -7.55 3.40 11.56
C PRO A 99 -9.03 3.04 11.54
N ALA A 100 -9.34 1.75 11.63
CA ALA A 100 -10.73 1.27 11.68
C ALA A 100 -11.47 1.70 12.96
N ASP A 101 -10.71 2.02 14.02
CA ASP A 101 -11.23 2.50 15.30
C ASP A 101 -11.31 4.03 15.39
N ALA A 102 -11.01 4.76 14.31
CA ALA A 102 -11.16 6.21 14.25
C ALA A 102 -12.44 6.59 13.50
N VAL A 103 -13.13 7.65 13.94
CA VAL A 103 -14.26 8.24 13.21
C VAL A 103 -14.11 9.75 13.17
N CYS A 104 -14.26 10.34 11.99
CA CYS A 104 -14.41 11.78 11.83
C CYS A 104 -15.87 12.16 12.14
N VAL A 105 -16.08 13.07 13.09
CA VAL A 105 -17.40 13.55 13.48
C VAL A 105 -17.49 15.05 13.30
N ARG A 106 -18.65 15.53 12.85
CA ARG A 106 -19.02 16.94 12.89
C ARG A 106 -20.04 17.16 13.99
N ASP A 107 -19.72 18.06 14.92
CA ASP A 107 -20.61 18.42 16.03
C ASP A 107 -21.75 19.36 15.59
N ALA A 108 -22.58 19.77 16.56
CA ALA A 108 -23.72 20.66 16.33
C ALA A 108 -23.28 22.10 15.97
N ASP A 109 -22.11 22.51 16.45
CA ASP A 109 -21.51 23.83 16.19
C ASP A 109 -20.78 23.86 14.83
N GLY A 110 -20.72 22.73 14.14
CA GLY A 110 -20.09 22.56 12.83
C GLY A 110 -18.58 22.30 12.90
N ALA A 111 -17.99 22.18 14.07
CA ALA A 111 -16.59 21.81 14.23
C ALA A 111 -16.38 20.32 13.95
N GLU A 112 -15.23 20.00 13.37
CA GLU A 112 -14.86 18.63 13.03
C GLU A 112 -13.75 18.14 13.96
N HIS A 113 -13.93 16.93 14.49
CA HIS A 113 -12.95 16.29 15.36
C HIS A 113 -12.90 14.78 15.11
N LEU A 114 -11.83 14.16 15.59
CA LEU A 114 -11.67 12.71 15.57
C LEU A 114 -12.14 12.11 16.89
N GLU A 115 -12.82 10.99 16.81
CA GLU A 115 -13.17 10.17 17.96
C GLU A 115 -12.62 8.76 17.83
N ARG A 116 -12.16 8.22 18.96
CA ARG A 116 -11.83 6.80 19.09
C ARG A 116 -13.09 6.01 19.43
N LEU A 117 -13.29 4.95 18.68
CA LEU A 117 -14.28 3.94 18.97
C LEU A 117 -13.77 3.06 20.09
N GLU A 118 -14.31 3.28 21.29
CA GLU A 118 -14.01 2.43 22.43
C GLU A 118 -14.92 1.21 22.41
N PRO A 119 -14.38 -0.01 22.60
CA PRO A 119 -15.20 -1.18 22.78
C PRO A 119 -16.00 -1.04 24.08
N ARG A 120 -17.32 -1.29 24.01
CA ARG A 120 -18.17 -1.31 25.21
C ARG A 120 -18.71 -2.73 25.41
N PRO A 121 -18.58 -3.29 26.63
CA PRO A 121 -19.09 -4.62 26.95
C PRO A 121 -20.62 -4.66 26.88
N ASP A 122 -21.28 -3.54 27.15
CA ASP A 122 -22.74 -3.43 27.14
C ASP A 122 -23.24 -3.05 25.72
N GLY A 123 -23.22 -4.05 24.83
CA GLY A 123 -23.77 -3.99 23.47
C GLY A 123 -25.27 -4.18 23.46
N ALA A 124 -25.99 -3.61 22.49
CA ALA A 124 -27.44 -3.78 22.43
C ALA A 124 -27.75 -5.23 22.03
N ALA A 125 -28.77 -5.84 22.65
CA ALA A 125 -29.27 -7.16 22.26
C ALA A 125 -29.45 -7.21 20.75
N THR A 126 -28.85 -8.19 20.08
CA THR A 126 -28.98 -8.26 18.63
C THR A 126 -30.43 -8.58 18.26
N LEU A 127 -31.00 -7.81 17.33
CA LEU A 127 -32.33 -8.09 16.80
C LEU A 127 -32.22 -9.30 15.86
N GLY A 128 -32.47 -10.49 16.39
CA GLY A 128 -32.50 -11.75 15.66
C GLY A 128 -33.35 -12.79 16.39
N PRO A 129 -33.90 -13.80 15.69
CA PRO A 129 -34.74 -14.85 16.29
C PRO A 129 -33.94 -15.85 17.13
N ASP A 130 -32.62 -15.93 16.91
CA ASP A 130 -31.73 -16.86 17.60
C ASP A 130 -30.84 -16.10 18.59
N ASP A 131 -30.95 -16.43 19.87
CA ASP A 131 -30.00 -16.04 20.91
C ASP A 131 -28.69 -16.80 20.66
N ASP A 132 -27.68 -16.10 20.14
CA ASP A 132 -26.34 -16.64 19.90
C ASP A 132 -25.38 -16.04 20.93
N ASP A 133 -25.02 -16.82 21.95
CA ASP A 133 -24.13 -16.40 23.03
C ASP A 133 -22.79 -15.84 22.53
N ALA A 134 -22.25 -16.36 21.42
CA ALA A 134 -21.00 -15.86 20.86
C ALA A 134 -21.16 -14.48 20.22
N ARG A 135 -22.33 -14.22 19.64
CA ARG A 135 -22.69 -12.92 19.05
C ARG A 135 -23.00 -11.88 20.13
N GLU A 136 -23.74 -12.26 21.18
CA GLU A 136 -24.05 -11.39 22.31
C GLU A 136 -22.81 -11.07 23.18
N ALA A 137 -21.78 -11.92 23.13
CA ALA A 137 -20.49 -11.65 23.76
C ALA A 137 -19.62 -10.61 23.00
N LEU A 138 -20.02 -10.18 21.80
CA LEU A 138 -19.24 -9.20 21.01
C LEU A 138 -19.37 -7.80 21.60
N TRP A 139 -18.22 -7.15 21.80
CA TRP A 139 -18.19 -5.74 22.19
C TRP A 139 -18.49 -4.85 21.00
N HIS A 140 -19.50 -4.00 21.15
CA HIS A 140 -19.90 -3.07 20.10
C HIS A 140 -19.15 -1.74 20.28
N PRO A 141 -18.28 -1.33 19.34
CA PRO A 141 -17.65 -0.02 19.39
C PRO A 141 -18.71 1.08 19.32
N ARG A 142 -18.70 2.00 20.27
CA ARG A 142 -19.63 3.14 20.30
C ARG A 142 -18.88 4.45 20.23
N ARG A 143 -19.53 5.43 19.58
CA ARG A 143 -19.11 6.84 19.59
C ARG A 143 -19.59 7.50 20.87
N ASN A 144 -18.84 8.48 21.35
CA ASN A 144 -19.21 9.22 22.55
C ASN A 144 -20.09 10.43 22.21
N SER A 145 -19.89 11.05 21.04
CA SER A 145 -20.75 12.15 20.60
C SER A 145 -21.93 11.71 19.74
N SER A 146 -22.93 12.58 19.71
CA SER A 146 -24.12 12.51 18.85
C SER A 146 -23.90 13.12 17.46
N GLY A 147 -22.69 13.59 17.15
CA GLY A 147 -22.41 14.31 15.90
C GLY A 147 -22.53 13.42 14.65
N LYS A 148 -22.60 14.07 13.49
CA LYS A 148 -22.75 13.40 12.19
C LYS A 148 -21.42 12.77 11.77
N PRO A 149 -21.36 11.46 11.44
CA PRO A 149 -20.18 10.86 10.85
C PRO A 149 -19.86 11.52 9.50
N MET A 150 -18.58 11.77 9.28
CA MET A 150 -18.05 12.35 8.06
C MET A 150 -17.22 11.32 7.28
N ALA A 151 -16.99 11.61 5.99
CA ALA A 151 -16.07 10.82 5.19
C ALA A 151 -14.67 10.87 5.81
N ALA A 152 -14.12 9.70 6.15
CA ALA A 152 -12.76 9.59 6.62
C ALA A 152 -11.78 9.72 5.43
N PRO A 153 -10.58 10.28 5.65
CA PRO A 153 -9.51 10.15 4.66
C PRO A 153 -9.14 8.66 4.50
N LEU A 154 -8.63 8.28 3.34
CA LEU A 154 -8.18 6.89 3.13
C LEU A 154 -6.89 6.58 3.87
N PHE A 155 -6.02 7.58 4.06
CA PHE A 155 -4.70 7.42 4.64
C PHE A 155 -4.31 8.57 5.57
N TRP A 156 -3.40 8.28 6.49
CA TRP A 156 -2.74 9.23 7.38
C TRP A 156 -1.23 9.23 7.20
N PRO A 157 -0.57 10.39 7.39
CA PRO A 157 0.87 10.44 7.57
C PRO A 157 1.32 9.63 8.79
N GLU A 158 2.55 9.11 8.76
CA GLU A 158 3.14 8.34 9.87
C GLU A 158 3.08 9.08 11.21
N ALA A 159 3.38 10.38 11.24
CA ALA A 159 3.32 11.15 12.49
C ALA A 159 1.93 11.11 13.15
N ARG A 160 0.85 11.19 12.35
CA ARG A 160 -0.53 11.15 12.83
C ARG A 160 -0.93 9.76 13.30
N MET A 161 -0.57 8.71 12.54
CA MET A 161 -0.78 7.32 12.96
C MET A 161 -0.06 7.02 14.27
N MET A 162 1.19 7.47 14.44
CA MET A 162 1.94 7.23 15.68
C MET A 162 1.36 8.01 16.86
N ALA A 163 0.85 9.23 16.66
CA ALA A 163 0.13 9.97 17.68
C ALA A 163 -1.14 9.21 18.11
N TRP A 164 -1.90 8.70 17.14
CA TRP A 164 -3.08 7.87 17.40
C TRP A 164 -2.75 6.61 18.20
N LEU A 165 -1.74 5.84 17.80
CA LEU A 165 -1.34 4.63 18.52
C LEU A 165 -0.87 4.89 19.96
N ARG A 166 -0.42 6.12 20.26
CA ARG A 166 -0.05 6.58 21.61
C ARG A 166 -1.23 7.12 22.43
N GLY A 167 -2.45 7.08 21.88
CA GLY A 167 -3.66 7.56 22.55
C GLY A 167 -3.93 9.07 22.40
N ALA A 168 -3.15 9.79 21.60
CA ALA A 168 -3.44 11.20 21.34
C ALA A 168 -4.66 11.34 20.42
N ILE A 169 -5.63 12.16 20.82
CA ILE A 169 -6.79 12.53 20.02
C ILE A 169 -6.56 13.94 19.50
N GLY A 170 -6.34 14.08 18.20
CA GLY A 170 -6.15 15.37 17.53
C GLY A 170 -7.43 15.88 16.86
N SER A 171 -7.41 17.14 16.41
CA SER A 171 -8.44 17.67 15.52
C SER A 171 -8.47 16.88 14.21
N SER A 172 -9.65 16.79 13.57
CA SER A 172 -9.79 16.07 12.30
C SER A 172 -9.16 16.83 11.13
N SER A 173 -8.83 18.12 11.29
CA SER A 173 -8.48 19.06 10.23
C SER A 173 -7.16 18.76 9.52
N GLU A 174 -7.13 17.69 8.73
CA GLU A 174 -6.47 17.75 7.44
C GLU A 174 -7.57 17.89 6.39
N THR A 175 -7.58 19.05 5.75
CA THR A 175 -8.37 19.32 4.56
C THR A 175 -8.12 18.19 3.55
N PRO A 176 -9.12 17.65 2.82
CA PRO A 176 -8.87 16.80 1.68
C PRO A 176 -7.94 17.57 0.74
N ASP A 177 -6.71 17.10 0.73
CA ASP A 177 -5.56 17.92 0.46
C ASP A 177 -5.56 18.27 -1.05
N ALA A 178 -5.96 19.52 -1.33
CA ALA A 178 -6.41 20.01 -2.63
C ALA A 178 -5.35 19.87 -3.71
N LEU A 179 -5.79 19.39 -4.89
CA LEU A 179 -5.27 19.55 -6.28
C LEU A 179 -3.76 19.65 -6.55
N THR A 180 -2.89 19.37 -5.57
CA THR A 180 -1.45 19.45 -5.77
C THR A 180 -1.01 18.22 -6.55
N PRO A 181 -0.19 18.36 -7.61
CA PRO A 181 0.39 17.21 -8.30
C PRO A 181 1.19 16.35 -7.31
N ARG A 182 0.85 15.07 -7.21
CA ARG A 182 1.44 14.12 -6.24
C ARG A 182 1.82 12.81 -6.90
N THR A 183 2.69 12.07 -6.22
CA THR A 183 3.06 10.70 -6.62
C THR A 183 2.89 9.76 -5.44
N ASP A 184 2.10 8.71 -5.64
CA ASP A 184 1.92 7.61 -4.71
C ASP A 184 2.78 6.41 -5.16
N ILE A 185 3.42 5.74 -4.19
CA ILE A 185 4.35 4.62 -4.41
C ILE A 185 4.11 3.55 -3.36
N HIS A 186 4.43 2.31 -3.71
CA HIS A 186 4.48 1.21 -2.76
C HIS A 186 5.91 0.69 -2.60
N ARG A 187 6.41 0.58 -1.36
CA ARG A 187 7.75 0.06 -1.07
C ARG A 187 7.68 -1.38 -0.55
N PRO A 188 7.96 -2.39 -1.39
CA PRO A 188 8.18 -3.75 -0.91
C PRO A 188 9.59 -3.99 -0.36
N SER A 189 9.69 -4.86 0.65
CA SER A 189 10.97 -5.45 1.09
C SER A 189 10.99 -6.97 0.83
N THR A 190 12.01 -7.46 0.14
CA THR A 190 12.12 -8.89 -0.24
C THR A 190 13.38 -9.58 0.23
N TRP A 191 13.31 -10.92 0.33
CA TRP A 191 14.44 -11.82 0.58
C TRP A 191 14.80 -12.60 -0.68
N ARG A 192 16.11 -12.68 -1.01
CA ARG A 192 16.64 -13.52 -2.11
C ARG A 192 17.77 -14.40 -1.56
N ARG A 193 17.68 -15.72 -1.76
CA ARG A 193 18.78 -16.64 -1.55
C ARG A 193 19.75 -16.53 -2.72
N ARG A 194 20.97 -16.05 -2.47
CA ARG A 194 22.02 -15.94 -3.49
C ARG A 194 22.85 -17.24 -3.48
N ARG A 195 22.72 -18.09 -4.50
CA ARG A 195 23.79 -19.04 -4.85
C ARG A 195 24.88 -18.25 -5.61
N ARG A 196 26.11 -18.23 -5.07
CA ARG A 196 27.37 -17.86 -5.76
C ARG A 196 27.74 -19.05 -6.67
N ARG A 197 28.39 -18.99 -7.84
CA ARG A 197 29.20 -18.07 -8.70
C ARG A 197 28.96 -18.60 -10.14
N THR A 198 28.93 -17.80 -11.21
CA THR A 198 30.11 -17.33 -11.98
C THR A 198 29.84 -16.01 -12.70
N ARG A 199 30.92 -15.32 -13.08
CA ARG A 199 30.98 -13.93 -13.56
C ARG A 199 30.29 -13.73 -14.92
N CYS A 200 29.38 -12.75 -14.98
CA CYS A 200 29.45 -11.64 -15.94
C CYS A 200 28.57 -10.49 -15.41
N CYS A 201 29.19 -9.35 -15.11
CA CYS A 201 28.49 -8.10 -14.77
C CYS A 201 27.92 -7.52 -16.07
N THR A 202 26.76 -6.86 -16.05
CA THR A 202 26.76 -5.39 -15.90
C THR A 202 25.81 -4.90 -14.82
N LEU A 203 26.39 -4.32 -13.77
CA LEU A 203 25.73 -3.64 -12.66
C LEU A 203 26.08 -2.16 -12.84
N VAL A 204 25.14 -1.32 -13.30
CA VAL A 204 25.42 0.10 -13.53
C VAL A 204 25.27 0.87 -12.21
N ARG A 205 26.40 1.34 -11.67
CA ARG A 205 26.49 2.43 -10.68
C ARG A 205 26.34 3.76 -11.43
N TRP A 206 25.50 4.68 -10.97
CA TRP A 206 25.47 6.05 -11.50
C TRP A 206 26.18 7.03 -10.57
N TRP A 207 27.10 7.80 -11.18
CA TRP A 207 27.69 9.07 -10.75
C TRP A 207 27.03 10.18 -11.60
N SER A 208 26.87 11.39 -11.06
CA SER A 208 26.22 12.54 -11.72
C SER A 208 26.94 13.03 -12.99
N CYS A 209 26.19 13.47 -14.02
CA CYS A 209 26.36 14.79 -14.67
C CYS A 209 25.26 15.09 -15.72
N CYS A 210 25.07 16.38 -16.00
CA CYS A 210 24.05 17.00 -16.84
C CYS A 210 24.23 16.86 -18.38
N ALA A 211 23.14 17.18 -19.09
CA ALA A 211 23.02 17.79 -20.43
C ALA A 211 22.74 16.92 -21.68
N SER A 212 21.59 17.26 -22.29
CA SER A 212 21.26 17.38 -23.72
C SER A 212 20.95 16.17 -24.63
N SER A 213 19.81 16.38 -25.32
CA SER A 213 19.39 15.91 -26.66
C SER A 213 19.04 14.43 -26.91
N ALA A 214 17.72 14.23 -27.02
CA ALA A 214 16.98 13.72 -28.18
C ALA A 214 17.26 12.33 -28.78
N THR A 215 16.11 11.67 -29.04
CA THR A 215 15.78 10.62 -30.01
C THR A 215 15.83 9.13 -29.62
N ARG A 216 14.67 8.54 -29.91
CA ARG A 216 14.30 7.14 -30.20
C ARG A 216 14.06 6.20 -29.02
N GLY A 217 12.91 5.53 -29.16
CA GLY A 217 12.27 4.72 -28.15
C GLY A 217 12.95 3.37 -27.97
N GLU A 218 12.86 2.89 -26.74
CA GLU A 218 13.15 1.53 -26.33
C GLU A 218 12.45 1.25 -24.97
N LEU A 219 12.27 -0.03 -24.72
CA LEU A 219 11.48 -0.77 -23.71
C LEU A 219 11.67 -0.35 -22.22
N PRO A 220 10.78 -0.79 -21.30
CA PRO A 220 10.67 -0.23 -19.95
C PRO A 220 11.92 -0.46 -19.10
N CYS A 221 12.60 0.64 -18.78
CA CYS A 221 13.78 0.68 -17.94
C CYS A 221 13.38 0.85 -16.46
N TRP A 222 13.52 -0.23 -15.67
CA TRP A 222 13.35 -0.20 -14.22
C TRP A 222 14.51 0.56 -13.57
N ARG A 223 14.23 1.76 -13.01
CA ARG A 223 15.23 2.50 -12.24
C ARG A 223 15.22 2.04 -10.78
N SER A 224 16.32 1.42 -10.36
CA SER A 224 16.58 1.10 -8.95
C SER A 224 17.47 2.19 -8.33
N GLY A 225 17.00 2.80 -7.24
CA GLY A 225 17.79 3.64 -6.35
C GLY A 225 17.99 2.93 -5.03
N ARG A 226 19.22 2.90 -4.51
CA ARG A 226 19.55 2.38 -3.18
C ARG A 226 19.37 3.51 -2.17
N TRP A 227 18.66 3.24 -1.08
CA TRP A 227 18.45 4.18 0.03
C TRP A 227 18.82 3.47 1.32
N ASP A 228 19.81 4.01 2.02
CA ASP A 228 20.20 3.61 3.38
C ASP A 228 19.20 4.18 4.41
#